data_AF-A0A2C5YTU4-F1
#
_entry.id   AF-A0A2C5YTU4-F1
#
_cell.length_a   1.000
_cell.length_b   1.000
_cell.length_c   1.000
_cell.angle_alpha   90.00
_cell.angle_beta   90.00
_cell.angle_gamma   90.00
#
_symmetry.space_group_name_H-M   'P 1'
#
loop_
_entity.id
_entity.type
_entity.pdbx_description
1 polymer ?
#
loop_
_entity_poly.entity_id
_entity_poly.type
_entity_poly.pdbx_seq_one_letter_code
_entity_poly.pdbx_strand_id
1 'polypeptide(L)'
;MPLRRKAAVPATPRVISPSPAPSDRDGGDYVGPTTRSAVRKRMSSSQALEERSDDDDGDDEDDDLDAGAPGLRRARTRSRSPIDGRGKPSSRRPSSGHHQAARAKKTGVNGGEPGAGNGYLAPPQPSPVRGWSWRDFSRSPSPLGLIPIHRHWRTFVHKHEVPRKALHLSIGFFVVWLYATGTRTSSVPPYLMAALIPIATTDWLRHRYESVNRLYVRLLGALMRESEYSGWNGVIFYLLGAWIVLYFLPKDVGVVSVLLLSWCDTAASTFGRLWGRYTPRIRRGKSLAGSLAAFLVGMATSCFFYAWLTPTFGPMPGDDDFMFKGLLALPAALVRTLGIPDGLATLTGPAALAVVSLWSGFVASASEVADVFGWDDNLTIPVLSGLGIWAFLKLFA
;
A
#
# COMPACT_ATOMS: atom_id res chain seq x y z
N MET A 1 -67.93 28.95 -11.86
CA MET A 1 -68.19 27.58 -11.34
C MET A 1 -68.35 26.68 -12.56
N PRO A 2 -67.54 25.62 -12.76
CA PRO A 2 -67.41 24.51 -11.82
C PRO A 2 -65.97 24.00 -11.55
N LEU A 3 -65.85 23.32 -10.41
CA LEU A 3 -64.64 22.73 -9.83
C LEU A 3 -64.21 21.45 -10.57
N ARG A 4 -62.96 21.40 -11.04
CA ARG A 4 -62.35 20.19 -11.61
C ARG A 4 -61.79 19.32 -10.47
N ARG A 5 -62.49 18.21 -10.20
CA ARG A 5 -62.13 17.16 -9.24
C ARG A 5 -60.73 16.58 -9.54
N LYS A 6 -59.88 16.46 -8.52
CA LYS A 6 -58.64 15.67 -8.57
C LYS A 6 -59.00 14.18 -8.44
N ALA A 7 -58.46 13.34 -9.32
CA ALA A 7 -58.61 11.89 -9.25
C ALA A 7 -57.80 11.34 -8.06
N ALA A 8 -58.44 10.50 -7.24
CA ALA A 8 -57.85 9.82 -6.10
C ALA A 8 -56.97 8.66 -6.58
N VAL A 9 -55.78 8.52 -5.99
CA VAL A 9 -54.88 7.38 -6.21
C VAL A 9 -55.40 6.19 -5.38
N PRO A 10 -55.58 4.99 -5.96
CA PRO A 10 -56.05 3.83 -5.21
C PRO A 10 -54.94 3.29 -4.28
N ALA A 11 -55.34 2.90 -3.06
CA ALA A 11 -54.44 2.34 -2.06
C ALA A 11 -53.98 0.92 -2.44
N THR A 12 -52.69 0.63 -2.30
CA THR A 12 -52.12 -0.71 -2.48
C THR A 12 -52.54 -1.64 -1.34
N PRO A 13 -52.87 -2.91 -1.59
CA PRO A 13 -53.30 -3.84 -0.55
C PRO A 13 -52.16 -4.16 0.42
N ARG A 14 -52.45 -4.08 1.73
CA ARG A 14 -51.54 -4.55 2.78
C ARG A 14 -51.68 -6.07 2.91
N VAL A 15 -50.56 -6.78 2.77
CA VAL A 15 -50.46 -8.21 3.09
C VAL A 15 -50.44 -8.35 4.62
N ILE A 16 -51.46 -9.00 5.18
CA ILE A 16 -51.55 -9.34 6.60
C ILE A 16 -50.97 -10.76 6.75
N SER A 17 -49.95 -10.91 7.59
CA SER A 17 -49.41 -12.23 7.96
C SER A 17 -50.47 -13.01 8.75
N PRO A 18 -50.66 -14.32 8.52
CA PRO A 18 -51.66 -15.08 9.25
C PRO A 18 -51.28 -15.20 10.73
N SER A 19 -52.25 -14.91 11.61
CA SER A 19 -52.18 -15.21 13.04
C SER A 19 -52.12 -16.73 13.25
N PRO A 20 -51.33 -17.25 14.21
CA PRO A 20 -51.29 -18.67 14.49
C PRO A 20 -52.62 -19.14 15.12
N ALA A 21 -53.18 -20.23 14.60
CA ALA A 21 -54.34 -20.90 15.17
C ALA A 21 -53.97 -21.64 16.48
N PRO A 22 -54.90 -21.75 17.45
CA PRO A 22 -54.63 -22.36 18.74
C PRO A 22 -54.96 -23.86 18.70
N SER A 23 -53.99 -24.69 18.39
CA SER A 23 -54.04 -26.12 18.71
C SER A 23 -52.64 -26.70 18.55
N ASP A 24 -51.97 -26.88 19.68
CA ASP A 24 -51.07 -28.00 20.00
C ASP A 24 -50.39 -27.66 21.33
N ARG A 25 -51.21 -27.72 22.39
CA ARG A 25 -50.72 -28.04 23.72
C ARG A 25 -50.63 -29.55 23.77
N ASP A 26 -49.44 -30.09 23.54
CA ASP A 26 -49.06 -31.32 24.22
C ASP A 26 -47.54 -31.42 24.39
N GLY A 27 -47.14 -31.73 25.61
CA GLY A 27 -45.77 -31.76 26.06
C GLY A 27 -45.00 -32.95 25.49
N GLY A 28 -43.79 -32.68 25.05
CA GLY A 28 -42.79 -33.69 24.71
C GLY A 28 -41.41 -33.07 24.76
N ASP A 29 -40.65 -33.40 25.81
CA ASP A 29 -39.25 -33.00 25.98
C ASP A 29 -38.39 -33.53 24.83
N TYR A 30 -38.01 -32.64 23.91
CA TYR A 30 -37.04 -32.93 22.86
C TYR A 30 -35.66 -32.40 23.27
N VAL A 31 -34.74 -33.32 23.62
CA VAL A 31 -33.35 -33.02 23.98
C VAL A 31 -32.44 -33.34 22.78
N GLY A 32 -32.09 -32.31 22.01
CA GLY A 32 -31.07 -32.34 20.95
C GLY A 32 -29.95 -31.33 21.21
N PRO A 33 -28.76 -31.48 20.57
CA PRO A 33 -27.57 -30.72 20.95
C PRO A 33 -27.68 -29.24 20.52
N THR A 34 -27.70 -28.36 21.51
CA THR A 34 -27.87 -26.90 21.34
C THR A 34 -26.56 -26.25 20.88
N THR A 35 -26.62 -25.49 19.79
CA THR A 35 -25.48 -24.69 19.31
C THR A 35 -25.31 -23.40 20.13
N ARG A 36 -24.06 -22.91 20.23
CA ARG A 36 -23.60 -21.81 21.11
C ARG A 36 -24.33 -20.46 20.91
N SER A 37 -25.12 -20.32 19.85
CA SER A 37 -25.90 -19.13 19.51
C SER A 37 -27.25 -19.02 20.25
N ALA A 38 -27.79 -20.12 20.78
CA ALA A 38 -29.08 -20.09 21.49
C ALA A 38 -28.96 -19.61 22.95
N VAL A 39 -27.80 -19.80 23.60
CA VAL A 39 -27.55 -19.36 24.99
C VAL A 39 -27.49 -17.84 25.12
N ARG A 40 -26.97 -17.14 24.09
CA ARG A 40 -26.79 -15.68 24.12
C ARG A 40 -28.09 -14.90 23.95
N LYS A 41 -29.12 -15.52 23.35
CA LYS A 41 -30.43 -14.91 23.13
C LYS A 41 -31.37 -15.02 24.35
N ARG A 42 -31.03 -15.88 25.32
CA ARG A 42 -31.78 -16.04 26.59
C ARG A 42 -31.42 -14.99 27.66
N MET A 43 -30.38 -14.19 27.47
CA MET A 43 -29.92 -13.20 28.46
C MET A 43 -30.36 -11.75 28.17
N SER A 44 -31.21 -11.48 27.18
CA SER A 44 -31.63 -10.09 26.88
C SER A 44 -33.09 -9.94 26.45
N SER A 45 -34.02 -9.98 27.41
CA SER A 45 -35.39 -9.39 27.43
C SER A 45 -36.18 -10.10 28.55
N SER A 46 -36.93 -9.48 29.47
CA SER A 46 -37.48 -8.12 29.60
C SER A 46 -38.17 -7.93 30.97
N GLN A 47 -38.13 -6.69 31.49
CA GLN A 47 -39.18 -5.97 32.28
C GLN A 47 -39.51 -6.46 33.72
N ALA A 48 -39.99 -5.66 34.69
CA ALA A 48 -40.59 -4.31 34.76
C ALA A 48 -40.41 -3.74 36.20
N LEU A 49 -40.52 -2.41 36.38
CA LEU A 49 -40.85 -1.77 37.66
C LEU A 49 -41.99 -0.76 37.42
N GLU A 50 -42.93 -0.76 38.36
CA GLU A 50 -44.27 -0.16 38.32
C GLU A 50 -44.30 1.36 38.56
N GLU A 51 -45.38 1.98 38.06
CA GLU A 51 -45.77 3.39 38.25
C GLU A 51 -46.27 3.68 39.68
N ARG A 52 -46.04 4.92 40.14
CA ARG A 52 -46.92 5.59 41.10
C ARG A 52 -47.00 7.08 40.81
N SER A 53 -48.22 7.54 40.54
CA SER A 53 -48.68 8.93 40.46
C SER A 53 -48.93 9.51 41.86
N ASP A 54 -48.70 10.80 42.05
CA ASP A 54 -49.49 11.69 42.92
C ASP A 54 -49.23 13.15 42.48
N ASP A 55 -50.32 13.88 42.23
CA ASP A 55 -50.42 15.34 42.01
C ASP A 55 -50.49 16.05 43.39
N ASP A 56 -49.93 17.26 43.56
CA ASP A 56 -50.55 18.38 44.32
C ASP A 56 -49.75 19.69 44.23
N ASP A 57 -50.47 20.80 44.45
CA ASP A 57 -50.22 22.23 44.23
C ASP A 57 -49.23 22.96 45.19
N GLY A 58 -48.87 24.21 44.85
CA GLY A 58 -48.69 25.29 45.86
C GLY A 58 -47.38 26.08 45.90
N ASP A 59 -47.37 27.23 45.19
CA ASP A 59 -47.09 28.62 45.64
C ASP A 59 -45.76 29.08 46.33
N ASP A 60 -45.30 30.25 45.81
CA ASP A 60 -44.64 31.41 46.47
C ASP A 60 -43.20 31.26 47.04
N GLU A 61 -42.24 32.18 46.94
CA GLU A 61 -42.17 33.62 46.60
C GLU A 61 -40.66 34.00 46.38
N ASP A 62 -40.42 34.91 45.43
CA ASP A 62 -39.47 36.05 45.35
C ASP A 62 -37.99 35.97 45.84
N ASP A 63 -37.04 36.33 44.95
CA ASP A 63 -36.42 37.67 44.93
C ASP A 63 -35.37 37.85 43.79
N ASP A 64 -35.70 38.80 42.89
CA ASP A 64 -34.87 39.83 42.24
C ASP A 64 -33.48 39.56 41.60
N LEU A 65 -33.38 39.80 40.27
CA LEU A 65 -32.93 41.08 39.69
C LEU A 65 -32.97 41.10 38.13
N ASP A 66 -33.75 42.07 37.65
CA ASP A 66 -34.05 42.64 36.31
C ASP A 66 -32.80 43.26 35.60
N ALA A 67 -32.67 43.61 34.30
CA ALA A 67 -33.54 43.77 33.14
C ALA A 67 -32.66 43.94 31.87
N GLY A 68 -33.18 43.65 30.67
CA GLY A 68 -32.70 44.34 29.45
C GLY A 68 -32.79 43.61 28.10
N ALA A 69 -34.00 43.29 27.63
CA ALA A 69 -34.32 43.13 26.20
C ALA A 69 -35.58 43.96 25.89
N PRO A 70 -35.83 44.48 24.66
CA PRO A 70 -36.35 43.66 23.54
C PRO A 70 -35.86 44.15 22.15
N GLY A 71 -36.07 43.49 21.01
CA GLY A 71 -36.92 42.35 20.71
C GLY A 71 -36.81 41.90 19.24
N LEU A 72 -37.53 40.78 18.98
CA LEU A 72 -38.33 40.50 17.78
C LEU A 72 -37.60 40.24 16.43
N ARG A 73 -37.39 38.96 16.08
CA ARG A 73 -38.29 38.17 15.19
C ARG A 73 -37.65 36.87 14.69
N ARG A 74 -38.52 35.86 14.58
CA ARG A 74 -38.26 34.44 14.30
C ARG A 74 -38.36 34.12 12.79
N ALA A 75 -37.58 33.10 12.39
CA ALA A 75 -37.77 32.14 11.28
C ALA A 75 -37.69 32.60 9.80
N ARG A 76 -36.84 31.91 9.01
CA ARG A 76 -37.27 30.83 8.09
C ARG A 76 -36.12 30.17 7.32
N THR A 77 -36.36 28.90 7.01
CA THR A 77 -35.62 27.96 6.15
C THR A 77 -35.60 28.40 4.69
N ARG A 78 -34.54 28.03 3.94
CA ARG A 78 -34.64 27.85 2.48
C ARG A 78 -33.53 26.97 1.90
N SER A 79 -33.96 25.84 1.37
CA SER A 79 -33.37 25.10 0.27
C SER A 79 -33.39 25.93 -1.01
N ARG A 80 -32.44 25.68 -1.94
CA ARG A 80 -32.65 25.68 -3.40
C ARG A 80 -31.35 25.34 -4.17
N SER A 81 -31.43 24.27 -4.95
CA SER A 81 -30.57 23.98 -6.10
C SER A 81 -30.98 24.88 -7.29
N PRO A 82 -30.06 25.25 -8.19
CA PRO A 82 -30.43 25.83 -9.49
C PRO A 82 -30.45 24.78 -10.61
N ILE A 83 -31.53 24.80 -11.40
CA ILE A 83 -31.62 24.29 -12.79
C ILE A 83 -31.70 25.53 -13.67
N ASP A 84 -30.97 25.56 -14.79
CA ASP A 84 -31.30 26.45 -15.91
C ASP A 84 -30.93 25.85 -17.28
N GLY A 85 -31.96 25.66 -18.14
CA GLY A 85 -32.16 26.44 -19.37
C GLY A 85 -31.30 26.23 -20.65
N ARG A 86 -31.73 25.28 -21.50
CA ARG A 86 -31.78 25.24 -23.00
C ARG A 86 -31.09 26.33 -23.88
N GLY A 87 -30.47 25.88 -25.00
CA GLY A 87 -30.57 26.57 -26.31
C GLY A 87 -29.58 26.27 -27.47
N LYS A 88 -29.96 25.35 -28.40
CA LYS A 88 -29.64 25.22 -29.86
C LYS A 88 -28.22 24.86 -30.38
N PRO A 89 -28.11 23.93 -31.37
CA PRO A 89 -26.99 23.83 -32.32
C PRO A 89 -27.38 24.17 -33.78
N SER A 90 -26.44 24.77 -34.52
CA SER A 90 -26.38 25.00 -35.97
C SER A 90 -24.88 24.90 -36.32
N SER A 91 -24.35 24.36 -37.43
CA SER A 91 -24.84 24.17 -38.79
C SER A 91 -24.11 22.99 -39.48
N ARG A 92 -24.57 22.63 -40.69
CA ARG A 92 -24.11 21.54 -41.56
C ARG A 92 -23.09 22.03 -42.63
N ARG A 93 -22.23 21.08 -43.06
CA ARG A 93 -21.73 20.77 -44.45
C ARG A 93 -20.62 21.64 -45.10
N PRO A 94 -19.93 21.19 -46.20
CA PRO A 94 -20.16 20.01 -47.06
C PRO A 94 -18.91 19.15 -47.45
N SER A 95 -19.21 18.12 -48.25
CA SER A 95 -18.43 17.04 -48.87
C SER A 95 -17.86 17.35 -50.27
N SER A 96 -16.74 16.71 -50.65
CA SER A 96 -16.41 16.06 -51.95
C SER A 96 -14.92 15.63 -51.94
N GLY A 97 -14.41 14.56 -52.57
CA GLY A 97 -14.92 13.61 -53.54
C GLY A 97 -14.02 12.35 -53.67
N HIS A 98 -14.42 11.49 -54.61
CA HIS A 98 -14.08 10.08 -54.89
C HIS A 98 -12.59 9.67 -55.11
N HIS A 99 -12.25 8.39 -54.88
CA HIS A 99 -11.99 7.36 -55.94
C HIS A 99 -11.84 5.91 -55.39
N GLN A 100 -12.68 5.01 -55.94
CA GLN A 100 -12.53 3.58 -56.32
C GLN A 100 -11.76 2.59 -55.40
N ALA A 101 -12.38 1.55 -54.83
CA ALA A 101 -12.97 0.32 -55.41
C ALA A 101 -11.96 -0.78 -55.82
N ALA A 102 -11.86 -1.84 -55.00
CA ALA A 102 -11.62 -3.20 -55.46
C ALA A 102 -12.30 -4.20 -54.51
N ARG A 103 -12.93 -5.19 -55.13
CA ARG A 103 -14.02 -6.04 -54.62
C ARG A 103 -13.54 -7.49 -54.65
N ALA A 104 -13.78 -8.25 -53.58
CA ALA A 104 -13.82 -9.70 -53.63
C ALA A 104 -15.05 -10.22 -52.87
N LYS A 105 -16.07 -10.62 -53.64
CA LYS A 105 -17.15 -11.57 -53.30
C LYS A 105 -16.54 -12.99 -53.33
N LYS A 106 -17.03 -14.08 -52.77
CA LYS A 106 -18.30 -14.60 -52.17
C LYS A 106 -17.85 -15.91 -51.47
N THR A 107 -18.49 -16.45 -50.44
CA THR A 107 -19.73 -17.27 -50.52
C THR A 107 -20.24 -17.51 -49.10
N GLY A 108 -21.55 -17.41 -48.89
CA GLY A 108 -22.21 -17.75 -47.63
C GLY A 108 -23.09 -18.98 -47.73
N VAL A 109 -23.60 -19.46 -46.58
CA VAL A 109 -24.90 -20.14 -46.46
C VAL A 109 -25.52 -19.83 -45.08
N ASN A 110 -26.76 -19.33 -45.16
CA ASN A 110 -27.92 -19.17 -44.27
C ASN A 110 -27.94 -19.66 -42.80
N GLY A 111 -28.57 -18.83 -41.95
CA GLY A 111 -29.30 -19.26 -40.75
C GLY A 111 -29.77 -18.14 -39.81
N GLY A 112 -30.99 -17.63 -40.00
CA GLY A 112 -31.92 -17.09 -38.97
C GLY A 112 -31.53 -15.88 -38.12
N GLU A 113 -32.18 -14.72 -38.35
CA GLU A 113 -32.26 -13.61 -37.38
C GLU A 113 -33.09 -14.00 -36.14
N PRO A 114 -32.79 -13.40 -34.98
CA PRO A 114 -33.87 -12.74 -34.25
C PRO A 114 -33.50 -11.33 -33.77
N GLY A 115 -34.42 -10.40 -34.02
CA GLY A 115 -34.86 -9.29 -33.18
C GLY A 115 -33.82 -8.53 -32.34
N ALA A 116 -33.56 -7.28 -32.74
CA ALA A 116 -32.87 -6.29 -31.93
C ALA A 116 -33.65 -5.99 -30.63
N GLY A 117 -33.25 -6.62 -29.53
CA GLY A 117 -33.70 -6.31 -28.18
C GLY A 117 -32.81 -5.26 -27.51
N ASN A 118 -33.42 -4.21 -26.97
CA ASN A 118 -32.75 -3.14 -26.23
C ASN A 118 -31.99 -3.71 -25.02
N GLY A 119 -30.66 -3.68 -25.08
CA GLY A 119 -29.73 -4.28 -24.11
C GLY A 119 -29.61 -3.53 -22.78
N TYR A 120 -30.67 -3.48 -21.99
CA TYR A 120 -30.63 -2.96 -20.61
C TYR A 120 -30.72 -4.03 -19.52
N LEU A 121 -30.72 -5.32 -19.85
CA LEU A 121 -30.83 -6.42 -18.88
C LEU A 121 -30.00 -7.67 -19.27
N ALA A 122 -28.71 -7.49 -19.58
CA ALA A 122 -27.77 -8.61 -19.68
C ALA A 122 -26.77 -8.59 -18.50
N PRO A 123 -26.47 -9.73 -17.85
CA PRO A 123 -25.39 -9.82 -16.87
C PRO A 123 -24.05 -9.48 -17.54
N PRO A 124 -23.07 -8.91 -16.81
CA PRO A 124 -21.83 -8.42 -17.41
C PRO A 124 -21.07 -9.56 -18.08
N GLN A 125 -20.98 -9.51 -19.39
CA GLN A 125 -20.14 -10.41 -20.19
C GLN A 125 -18.67 -10.02 -19.98
N PRO A 126 -17.75 -10.98 -19.79
CA PRO A 126 -16.32 -10.69 -19.69
C PRO A 126 -15.81 -10.12 -21.01
N SER A 127 -15.22 -8.93 -20.96
CA SER A 127 -14.68 -8.22 -22.12
C SER A 127 -13.67 -9.10 -22.89
N PRO A 128 -13.70 -9.10 -24.23
CA PRO A 128 -12.77 -9.90 -25.03
C PRO A 128 -11.35 -9.37 -24.86
N VAL A 129 -10.44 -10.30 -24.58
CA VAL A 129 -9.00 -10.10 -24.40
C VAL A 129 -8.41 -9.41 -25.63
N ARG A 130 -8.17 -8.10 -25.54
CA ARG A 130 -7.27 -7.36 -26.43
C ARG A 130 -6.15 -6.76 -25.60
N GLY A 131 -4.97 -7.37 -25.69
CA GLY A 131 -3.67 -6.76 -25.41
C GLY A 131 -3.35 -6.53 -23.93
N TRP A 132 -2.78 -7.55 -23.28
CA TRP A 132 -2.07 -7.43 -22.00
C TRP A 132 -0.93 -6.41 -22.13
N SER A 133 -0.93 -5.36 -21.30
CA SER A 133 0.15 -4.37 -21.17
C SER A 133 0.73 -4.37 -19.75
N TRP A 134 2.01 -4.69 -19.61
CA TRP A 134 2.76 -4.72 -18.33
C TRP A 134 2.88 -3.35 -17.64
N ARG A 135 2.46 -2.27 -18.30
CA ARG A 135 2.66 -0.87 -17.86
C ARG A 135 1.54 -0.32 -16.97
N ASP A 136 0.49 -1.10 -16.70
CA ASP A 136 -0.67 -0.69 -15.89
C ASP A 136 -0.62 -1.20 -14.44
N PHE A 137 0.44 -1.93 -14.06
CA PHE A 137 0.71 -2.40 -12.69
C PHE A 137 1.18 -1.30 -11.72
N SER A 138 0.99 -0.01 -12.03
CA SER A 138 1.39 1.07 -11.14
C SER A 138 0.36 1.27 -10.02
N ARG A 139 0.49 0.43 -8.99
CA ARG A 139 0.18 0.65 -7.57
C ARG A 139 -0.89 1.72 -7.27
N SER A 140 -2.14 1.28 -7.14
CA SER A 140 -3.17 1.85 -6.26
C SER A 140 -4.20 0.76 -5.90
N PRO A 141 -4.87 0.85 -4.74
CA PRO A 141 -5.43 -0.32 -4.04
C PRO A 141 -6.71 -0.77 -4.73
N SER A 142 -6.83 -2.06 -5.01
CA SER A 142 -8.12 -2.63 -5.43
C SER A 142 -8.48 -3.86 -4.60
N PRO A 143 -9.77 -4.07 -4.31
CA PRO A 143 -10.23 -4.58 -3.04
C PRO A 143 -10.59 -6.07 -3.13
N LEU A 144 -9.72 -6.90 -3.71
CA LEU A 144 -10.14 -8.24 -4.13
C LEU A 144 -10.32 -9.23 -2.97
N GLY A 145 -9.79 -8.94 -1.77
CA GLY A 145 -10.11 -9.72 -0.57
C GLY A 145 -9.84 -11.22 -0.73
N LEU A 146 -8.84 -11.55 -1.56
CA LEU A 146 -8.48 -12.91 -1.97
C LEU A 146 -7.88 -13.73 -0.81
N ILE A 147 -7.51 -13.07 0.29
CA ILE A 147 -6.92 -13.69 1.47
C ILE A 147 -7.91 -13.56 2.64
N PRO A 148 -8.43 -14.67 3.20
CA PRO A 148 -9.46 -14.64 4.25
C PRO A 148 -9.09 -13.83 5.51
N ILE A 149 -7.80 -13.80 5.89
CA ILE A 149 -7.33 -13.08 7.08
C ILE A 149 -7.47 -11.55 6.94
N HIS A 150 -7.56 -11.06 5.70
CA HIS A 150 -7.66 -9.64 5.39
C HIS A 150 -9.08 -9.07 5.55
N ARG A 151 -10.10 -9.90 5.80
CA ARG A 151 -11.45 -9.39 6.09
C ARG A 151 -11.56 -8.70 7.46
N HIS A 152 -10.79 -9.15 8.46
CA HIS A 152 -10.87 -8.63 9.82
C HIS A 152 -9.90 -7.46 10.09
N TRP A 153 -8.77 -7.41 9.38
CA TRP A 153 -7.70 -6.41 9.58
C TRP A 153 -7.39 -5.58 8.33
N ARG A 154 -8.41 -5.34 7.50
CA ARG A 154 -8.29 -4.78 6.14
C ARG A 154 -7.47 -3.48 6.08
N THR A 155 -7.65 -2.57 7.02
CA THR A 155 -6.94 -1.28 7.04
C THR A 155 -5.51 -1.39 7.57
N PHE A 156 -5.24 -2.32 8.48
CA PHE A 156 -3.90 -2.53 9.02
C PHE A 156 -3.00 -3.30 8.03
N VAL A 157 -3.55 -4.34 7.41
CA VAL A 157 -2.82 -5.23 6.51
C VAL A 157 -2.80 -4.68 5.08
N HIS A 158 -3.92 -4.22 4.50
CA HIS A 158 -3.91 -3.70 3.12
C HIS A 158 -3.59 -2.22 3.00
N LYS A 159 -4.13 -1.35 3.88
CA LYS A 159 -3.97 0.11 3.68
C LYS A 159 -2.57 0.59 4.08
N HIS A 160 -1.98 0.00 5.12
CA HIS A 160 -0.69 0.45 5.65
C HIS A 160 0.46 -0.55 5.46
N GLU A 161 0.19 -1.80 5.06
CA GLU A 161 1.19 -2.88 4.92
C GLU A 161 2.06 -3.05 6.18
N VAL A 162 1.49 -2.84 7.37
CA VAL A 162 2.28 -2.74 8.62
C VAL A 162 3.07 -4.02 8.91
N PRO A 163 2.50 -5.25 8.82
CA PRO A 163 3.27 -6.46 9.14
C PRO A 163 4.50 -6.63 8.26
N ARG A 164 4.35 -6.42 6.95
CA ARG A 164 5.46 -6.48 5.99
C ARG A 164 6.53 -5.45 6.32
N LYS A 165 6.13 -4.21 6.58
CA LYS A 165 7.06 -3.12 6.92
C LYS A 165 7.78 -3.37 8.23
N ALA A 166 7.08 -3.91 9.23
CA ALA A 166 7.67 -4.28 10.50
C ALA A 166 8.73 -5.38 10.31
N LEU A 167 8.43 -6.41 9.51
CA LEU A 167 9.41 -7.44 9.14
C LEU A 167 10.60 -6.80 8.42
N HIS A 168 10.35 -6.00 7.38
CA HIS A 168 11.38 -5.35 6.58
C HIS A 168 12.30 -4.47 7.44
N LEU A 169 11.72 -3.62 8.30
CA LEU A 169 12.43 -2.74 9.23
C LEU A 169 13.23 -3.53 10.28
N SER A 170 12.66 -4.62 10.82
CA SER A 170 13.29 -5.47 11.84
C SER A 170 14.60 -6.09 11.37
N ILE A 171 14.71 -6.42 10.08
CA ILE A 171 15.93 -6.97 9.51
C ILE A 171 17.07 -5.95 9.57
N GLY A 172 16.77 -4.65 9.43
CA GLY A 172 17.79 -3.61 9.61
C GLY A 172 18.39 -3.62 11.02
N PHE A 173 17.54 -3.73 12.04
CA PHE A 173 18.01 -3.86 13.43
C PHE A 173 18.78 -5.16 13.67
N PHE A 174 18.35 -6.27 13.05
CA PHE A 174 19.07 -7.54 13.11
C PHE A 174 20.47 -7.44 12.50
N VAL A 175 20.62 -6.74 11.37
CA VAL A 175 21.93 -6.48 10.74
C VAL A 175 22.80 -5.61 11.62
N VAL A 176 22.26 -4.57 12.26
CA VAL A 176 22.99 -3.76 13.26
C VAL A 176 23.48 -4.64 14.41
N TRP A 177 22.66 -5.55 14.91
CA TRP A 177 23.05 -6.49 15.96
C TRP A 177 24.15 -7.47 15.51
N LEU A 178 24.06 -8.01 14.30
CA LEU A 178 25.12 -8.85 13.73
C LEU A 178 26.44 -8.08 13.56
N TYR A 179 26.37 -6.82 13.17
CA TYR A 179 27.53 -5.95 13.06
C TYR A 179 28.15 -5.69 14.44
N ALA A 180 27.34 -5.29 15.43
CA ALA A 180 27.78 -4.99 16.79
C ALA A 180 28.38 -6.19 17.52
N THR A 181 27.94 -7.41 17.20
CA THR A 181 28.50 -8.67 17.75
C THR A 181 29.81 -9.09 17.07
N GLY A 182 30.28 -8.36 16.05
CA GLY A 182 31.52 -8.67 15.35
C GLY A 182 31.39 -9.83 14.37
N THR A 183 30.18 -10.16 13.91
CA THR A 183 29.99 -11.23 12.93
C THR A 183 30.69 -10.89 11.61
N ARG A 184 31.50 -11.80 11.09
CA ARG A 184 32.14 -11.66 9.78
C ARG A 184 31.10 -11.74 8.68
N THR A 185 31.21 -10.86 7.69
CA THR A 185 30.26 -10.83 6.56
C THR A 185 30.28 -12.11 5.76
N SER A 186 31.43 -12.76 5.61
CA SER A 186 31.55 -14.06 4.93
C SER A 186 30.74 -15.20 5.59
N SER A 187 30.43 -15.07 6.89
CA SER A 187 29.68 -16.09 7.63
C SER A 187 28.18 -15.99 7.42
N VAL A 188 27.64 -14.86 6.97
CA VAL A 188 26.20 -14.61 6.83
C VAL A 188 25.59 -15.20 5.54
N PRO A 189 26.23 -15.08 4.35
CA PRO A 189 25.72 -15.61 3.08
C PRO A 189 25.28 -17.08 3.09
N PRO A 190 25.99 -18.02 3.75
CA PRO A 190 25.52 -19.41 3.85
C PRO A 190 24.15 -19.53 4.54
N TYR A 191 23.90 -18.78 5.61
CA TYR A 191 22.60 -18.76 6.29
C TYR A 191 21.51 -18.13 5.42
N LEU A 192 21.85 -17.09 4.65
CA LEU A 192 20.91 -16.50 3.69
C LEU A 192 20.53 -17.50 2.59
N MET A 193 21.47 -18.32 2.10
CA MET A 193 21.16 -19.39 1.14
C MET A 193 20.38 -20.53 1.76
N ALA A 194 20.72 -20.93 2.99
CA ALA A 194 19.98 -21.93 3.74
C ALA A 194 18.51 -21.49 4.00
N ALA A 195 18.23 -20.19 4.06
CA ALA A 195 16.87 -19.66 4.10
C ALA A 195 16.24 -19.51 2.71
N LEU A 196 16.99 -18.97 1.73
CA LEU A 196 16.51 -18.69 0.37
C LEU A 196 16.05 -19.95 -0.33
N ILE A 197 16.84 -21.03 -0.31
CA ILE A 197 16.55 -22.25 -1.07
C ILE A 197 15.22 -22.88 -0.61
N PRO A 198 14.97 -23.13 0.69
CA PRO A 198 13.69 -23.65 1.15
C PRO A 198 12.52 -22.69 0.90
N ILE A 199 12.71 -21.38 1.11
CA ILE A 199 11.65 -20.38 0.88
C ILE A 199 11.26 -20.32 -0.60
N ALA A 200 12.23 -20.24 -1.49
CA ALA A 200 12.00 -20.24 -2.94
C ALA A 200 11.38 -21.55 -3.42
N THR A 201 11.81 -22.69 -2.88
CA THR A 201 11.23 -24.01 -3.19
C THR A 201 9.77 -24.07 -2.73
N THR A 202 9.46 -23.55 -1.54
CA THR A 202 8.09 -23.49 -1.02
C THR A 202 7.21 -22.56 -1.85
N ASP A 203 7.75 -21.41 -2.29
CA ASP A 203 7.05 -20.44 -3.15
C ASP A 203 6.77 -21.03 -4.54
N TRP A 204 7.69 -21.81 -5.09
CA TRP A 204 7.46 -22.57 -6.31
C TRP A 204 6.41 -23.67 -6.11
N LEU A 205 6.48 -24.41 -5.01
CA LEU A 205 5.57 -25.52 -4.71
C LEU A 205 4.12 -25.04 -4.53
N ARG A 206 3.90 -23.87 -3.91
CA ARG A 206 2.54 -23.32 -3.74
C ARG A 206 1.87 -22.99 -5.07
N HIS A 207 2.62 -22.63 -6.12
CA HIS A 207 2.06 -22.40 -7.45
C HIS A 207 1.69 -23.69 -8.17
N ARG A 208 2.28 -24.82 -7.75
CA ARG A 208 1.96 -26.13 -8.33
C ARG A 208 0.77 -26.82 -7.66
N TYR A 209 0.58 -26.61 -6.36
CA TYR A 209 -0.42 -27.30 -5.56
C TYR A 209 -1.34 -26.32 -4.81
N GLU A 210 -2.64 -26.35 -5.13
CA GLU A 210 -3.61 -25.43 -4.52
C GLU A 210 -3.76 -25.63 -2.99
N SER A 211 -3.60 -26.85 -2.49
CA SER A 211 -3.64 -27.14 -1.05
C SER A 211 -2.51 -26.43 -0.31
N VAL A 212 -1.30 -26.44 -0.88
CA VAL A 212 -0.13 -25.74 -0.37
C VAL A 212 -0.34 -24.24 -0.46
N ASN A 213 -0.90 -23.72 -1.56
CA ASN A 213 -1.24 -22.30 -1.67
C ASN A 213 -2.23 -21.84 -0.59
N ARG A 214 -3.30 -22.62 -0.34
CA ARG A 214 -4.28 -22.31 0.72
C ARG A 214 -3.63 -22.27 2.10
N LEU A 215 -2.74 -23.22 2.41
CA LEU A 215 -2.00 -23.24 3.66
C LEU A 215 -1.04 -22.04 3.76
N TYR A 216 -0.26 -21.80 2.71
CA TYR A 216 0.70 -20.69 2.63
C TYR A 216 0.01 -19.34 2.84
N VAL A 217 -1.09 -19.10 2.14
CA VAL A 217 -1.87 -17.87 2.22
C VAL A 217 -2.54 -17.72 3.60
N ARG A 218 -2.94 -18.83 4.23
CA ARG A 218 -3.49 -18.80 5.59
C ARG A 218 -2.44 -18.42 6.64
N LEU A 219 -1.20 -18.90 6.49
CA LEU A 219 -0.11 -18.66 7.44
C LEU A 219 0.61 -17.33 7.20
N LEU A 220 0.96 -17.05 5.94
CA LEU A 220 1.85 -15.94 5.54
C LEU A 220 1.11 -14.80 4.81
N GLY A 221 -0.19 -14.94 4.56
CA GLY A 221 -0.95 -13.96 3.80
C GLY A 221 -1.00 -12.56 4.42
N ALA A 222 -0.74 -12.41 5.72
CA ALA A 222 -0.63 -11.11 6.38
C ALA A 222 0.66 -10.34 6.03
N LEU A 223 1.72 -11.04 5.64
CA LEU A 223 3.00 -10.47 5.21
C LEU A 223 3.04 -10.24 3.68
N MET A 224 2.17 -10.91 2.96
CA MET A 224 2.17 -10.96 1.50
C MET A 224 1.36 -9.80 0.89
N ARG A 225 1.87 -9.21 -0.21
CA ARG A 225 1.10 -8.28 -1.05
C ARG A 225 0.12 -9.06 -1.94
N GLU A 226 -0.97 -8.42 -2.38
CA GLU A 226 -1.95 -9.08 -3.26
C GLU A 226 -1.34 -9.52 -4.60
N SER A 227 -0.39 -8.76 -5.14
CA SER A 227 0.34 -9.12 -6.37
C SER A 227 1.20 -10.38 -6.22
N GLU A 228 1.62 -10.71 -5.01
CA GLU A 228 2.45 -11.89 -4.70
C GLU A 228 1.59 -13.16 -4.56
N TYR A 229 0.26 -13.03 -4.54
CA TYR A 229 -0.63 -14.20 -4.56
C TYR A 229 -0.42 -15.02 -5.84
N SER A 230 -0.41 -14.36 -7.00
CA SER A 230 -0.14 -14.99 -8.30
C SER A 230 1.30 -14.86 -8.77
N GLY A 231 2.09 -13.95 -8.18
CA GLY A 231 3.51 -13.77 -8.47
C GLY A 231 4.43 -14.47 -7.47
N TRP A 232 5.73 -14.18 -7.58
CA TRP A 232 6.74 -14.60 -6.61
C TRP A 232 6.70 -13.76 -5.34
N ASN A 233 7.08 -14.35 -4.20
CA ASN A 233 7.12 -13.63 -2.93
C ASN A 233 8.33 -12.69 -2.83
N GLY A 234 8.12 -11.44 -2.41
CA GLY A 234 9.15 -10.42 -2.26
C GLY A 234 10.31 -10.80 -1.33
N VAL A 235 10.11 -11.72 -0.38
CA VAL A 235 11.15 -12.21 0.53
C VAL A 235 12.29 -12.90 -0.23
N ILE A 236 12.00 -13.58 -1.34
CA ILE A 236 13.02 -14.24 -2.17
C ILE A 236 13.99 -13.20 -2.73
N PHE A 237 13.46 -12.12 -3.29
CA PHE A 237 14.25 -11.02 -3.84
C PHE A 237 15.02 -10.27 -2.75
N TYR A 238 14.44 -10.12 -1.56
CA TYR A 238 15.11 -9.55 -0.40
C TYR A 238 16.34 -10.37 0.01
N LEU A 239 16.15 -11.68 0.21
CA LEU A 239 17.22 -12.60 0.60
C LEU A 239 18.31 -12.68 -0.46
N LEU A 240 17.93 -12.71 -1.74
CA LEU A 240 18.87 -12.69 -2.85
C LEU A 240 19.66 -11.37 -2.91
N GLY A 241 18.99 -10.22 -2.77
CA GLY A 241 19.65 -8.92 -2.75
C GLY A 241 20.64 -8.77 -1.59
N ALA A 242 20.22 -9.16 -0.39
CA ALA A 242 21.08 -9.19 0.79
C ALA A 242 22.28 -10.15 0.62
N TRP A 243 22.06 -11.32 0.01
CA TRP A 243 23.14 -12.27 -0.30
C TRP A 243 24.16 -11.68 -1.28
N ILE A 244 23.70 -11.06 -2.38
CA ILE A 244 24.59 -10.45 -3.38
C ILE A 244 25.48 -9.39 -2.73
N VAL A 245 24.88 -8.44 -2.00
CA VAL A 245 25.67 -7.33 -1.44
C VAL A 245 26.60 -7.78 -0.32
N LEU A 246 26.19 -8.72 0.53
CA LEU A 246 27.05 -9.21 1.61
C LEU A 246 28.14 -10.18 1.15
N TYR A 247 27.95 -10.83 0.00
CA TYR A 247 28.93 -11.75 -0.57
C TYR A 247 29.96 -11.03 -1.45
N PHE A 248 29.53 -10.06 -2.28
CA PHE A 248 30.40 -9.43 -3.27
C PHE A 248 30.96 -8.07 -2.85
N LEU A 249 30.31 -7.35 -1.93
CA LEU A 249 30.76 -6.02 -1.52
C LEU A 249 31.55 -6.07 -0.21
N PRO A 250 32.46 -5.11 0.01
CA PRO A 250 33.14 -4.94 1.28
C PRO A 250 32.17 -4.76 2.45
N LYS A 251 32.62 -5.11 3.65
CA LYS A 251 31.75 -5.22 4.83
C LYS A 251 30.93 -3.97 5.10
N ASP A 252 31.56 -2.81 5.06
CA ASP A 252 30.91 -1.53 5.34
C ASP A 252 29.83 -1.22 4.29
N VAL A 253 30.17 -1.34 3.00
CA VAL A 253 29.23 -1.09 1.92
C VAL A 253 28.09 -2.10 1.91
N GLY A 254 28.39 -3.39 2.11
CA GLY A 254 27.38 -4.45 2.16
C GLY A 254 26.37 -4.23 3.28
N VAL A 255 26.84 -3.90 4.49
CA VAL A 255 25.95 -3.61 5.64
C VAL A 255 25.11 -2.37 5.38
N VAL A 256 25.70 -1.27 4.92
CA VAL A 256 24.94 -0.05 4.58
C VAL A 256 23.89 -0.35 3.52
N SER A 257 24.21 -1.13 2.49
CA SER A 257 23.26 -1.50 1.42
C SER A 257 22.02 -2.23 1.94
N VAL A 258 22.19 -3.16 2.89
CA VAL A 258 21.06 -3.87 3.51
C VAL A 258 20.26 -2.94 4.43
N LEU A 259 20.93 -2.03 5.15
CA LEU A 259 20.24 -1.01 5.96
C LEU A 259 19.43 -0.05 5.09
N LEU A 260 19.97 0.36 3.93
CA LEU A 260 19.24 1.20 2.96
C LEU A 260 18.01 0.46 2.42
N LEU A 261 18.15 -0.81 2.03
CA LEU A 261 17.01 -1.64 1.67
C LEU A 261 15.97 -1.65 2.80
N SER A 262 16.37 -1.89 4.04
CA SER A 262 15.46 -1.99 5.18
C SER A 262 14.76 -0.66 5.51
N TRP A 263 15.53 0.37 5.86
CA TRP A 263 15.00 1.60 6.42
C TRP A 263 14.55 2.58 5.34
N CYS A 264 15.28 2.67 4.22
CA CYS A 264 14.92 3.62 3.15
C CYS A 264 13.72 3.13 2.33
N ASP A 265 13.59 1.84 2.00
CA ASP A 265 12.37 1.32 1.32
C ASP A 265 11.13 1.48 2.21
N THR A 266 11.27 1.20 3.50
CA THR A 266 10.17 1.39 4.46
C THR A 266 9.74 2.86 4.53
N ALA A 267 10.70 3.79 4.55
CA ALA A 267 10.43 5.22 4.53
C ALA A 267 9.81 5.68 3.21
N ALA A 268 10.40 5.30 2.07
CA ALA A 268 9.94 5.64 0.73
C ALA A 268 8.49 5.19 0.51
N SER A 269 8.19 3.93 0.85
CA SER A 269 6.86 3.38 0.67
C SER A 269 5.84 3.93 1.68
N THR A 270 6.28 4.34 2.89
CA THR A 270 5.40 4.95 3.89
C THR A 270 5.06 6.38 3.49
N PHE A 271 6.05 7.26 3.36
CA PHE A 271 5.83 8.65 3.00
C PHE A 271 5.34 8.83 1.55
N GLY A 272 5.72 7.92 0.65
CA GLY A 272 5.18 7.88 -0.70
C GLY A 272 3.68 7.59 -0.74
N ARG A 273 3.14 6.76 0.17
CA ARG A 273 1.70 6.51 0.29
C ARG A 273 0.96 7.61 1.05
N LEU A 274 1.55 8.16 2.11
CA LEU A 274 0.94 9.21 2.91
C LEU A 274 0.87 10.54 2.15
N TRP A 275 1.98 10.95 1.54
CA TRP A 275 2.14 12.28 0.93
C TRP A 275 2.39 12.29 -0.57
N GLY A 276 2.52 11.13 -1.22
CA GLY A 276 2.77 11.08 -2.67
C GLY A 276 1.65 11.65 -3.53
N ARG A 277 0.44 11.83 -2.99
CA ARG A 277 -0.66 12.54 -3.67
C ARG A 277 -0.50 14.06 -3.71
N TYR A 278 0.30 14.62 -2.81
CA TYR A 278 0.53 16.06 -2.69
C TYR A 278 1.82 16.52 -3.36
N THR A 279 2.61 15.59 -3.92
CA THR A 279 3.90 15.88 -4.52
C THR A 279 3.95 15.42 -5.97
N PRO A 280 4.81 16.02 -6.82
CA PRO A 280 4.98 15.57 -8.18
C PRO A 280 5.35 14.09 -8.25
N ARG A 281 4.79 13.38 -9.23
CA ARG A 281 5.16 12.00 -9.53
C ARG A 281 6.41 12.02 -10.40
N ILE A 282 7.52 11.49 -9.88
CA ILE A 282 8.76 11.34 -10.63
C ILE A 282 8.59 10.25 -11.69
N ARG A 283 7.86 9.18 -11.34
CA ARG A 283 7.55 8.05 -12.22
C ARG A 283 6.17 7.50 -11.89
N ARG A 284 5.60 6.68 -12.79
CA ARG A 284 4.40 5.88 -12.48
C ARG A 284 4.64 5.07 -11.19
N GLY A 285 3.88 5.39 -10.14
CA GLY A 285 3.96 4.72 -8.84
C GLY A 285 5.05 5.21 -7.88
N LYS A 286 5.94 6.13 -8.29
CA LYS A 286 6.98 6.71 -7.41
C LYS A 286 6.78 8.23 -7.30
N SER A 287 6.77 8.75 -6.08
CA SER A 287 6.52 10.16 -5.79
C SER A 287 7.78 10.86 -5.30
N LEU A 288 7.81 12.19 -5.46
CA LEU A 288 8.87 13.01 -4.88
C LEU A 288 8.91 12.89 -3.36
N ALA A 289 7.75 12.81 -2.69
CA ALA A 289 7.69 12.57 -1.24
C ALA A 289 8.41 11.27 -0.82
N GLY A 290 8.18 10.17 -1.53
CA GLY A 290 8.85 8.89 -1.24
C GLY A 290 10.35 8.96 -1.51
N SER A 291 10.74 9.61 -2.60
CA SER A 291 12.15 9.75 -3.00
C SER A 291 12.94 10.65 -2.04
N LEU A 292 12.34 11.75 -1.57
CA LEU A 292 12.92 12.62 -0.55
C LEU A 292 13.02 11.91 0.80
N ALA A 293 12.03 11.10 1.18
CA ALA A 293 12.12 10.29 2.37
C ALA A 293 13.26 9.26 2.29
N ALA A 294 13.41 8.58 1.15
CA ALA A 294 14.54 7.67 0.90
C ALA A 294 15.88 8.40 1.00
N PHE A 295 15.97 9.61 0.46
CA PHE A 295 17.17 10.45 0.53
C PHE A 295 17.55 10.79 1.98
N LEU A 296 16.61 11.36 2.74
CA LEU A 296 16.88 11.81 4.11
C LEU A 296 17.16 10.63 5.05
N VAL A 297 16.39 9.54 4.93
CA VAL A 297 16.64 8.33 5.73
C VAL A 297 17.93 7.65 5.31
N GLY A 298 18.29 7.68 4.02
CA GLY A 298 19.56 7.15 3.54
C GLY A 298 20.76 7.93 4.06
N MET A 299 20.68 9.27 4.06
CA MET A 299 21.67 10.12 4.71
C MET A 299 21.80 9.82 6.19
N ALA A 300 20.68 9.75 6.91
CA ALA A 300 20.67 9.46 8.35
C ALA A 300 21.21 8.06 8.66
N THR A 301 20.90 7.07 7.83
CA THR A 301 21.39 5.69 7.96
C THR A 301 22.90 5.62 7.75
N SER A 302 23.42 6.29 6.71
CA SER A 302 24.86 6.38 6.45
C SER A 302 25.59 7.11 7.57
N CYS A 303 25.03 8.22 8.05
CA CYS A 303 25.59 8.96 9.18
C CYS A 303 25.58 8.11 10.46
N PHE A 304 24.47 7.44 10.78
CA PHE A 304 24.38 6.52 11.91
C PHE A 304 25.43 5.41 11.83
N PHE A 305 25.58 4.79 10.65
CA PHE A 305 26.53 3.69 10.47
C PHE A 305 27.99 4.14 10.58
N TYR A 306 28.40 5.18 9.85
CA TYR A 306 29.80 5.60 9.79
C TYR A 306 30.22 6.53 10.93
N ALA A 307 29.32 7.35 11.48
CA ALA A 307 29.63 8.32 12.54
C ALA A 307 29.48 7.73 13.94
N TRP A 308 28.56 6.80 14.14
CA TRP A 308 28.27 6.24 15.47
C TRP A 308 28.57 4.75 15.55
N LEU A 309 28.01 3.92 14.67
CA LEU A 309 28.12 2.47 14.80
C LEU A 309 29.56 1.97 14.57
N THR A 310 30.21 2.46 13.50
CA THR A 310 31.58 2.07 13.15
C THR A 310 32.59 2.49 14.21
N PRO A 311 32.58 3.72 14.76
CA PRO A 311 33.52 4.09 15.83
C PRO A 311 33.21 3.44 17.18
N THR A 312 31.95 3.13 17.49
CA THR A 312 31.56 2.52 18.78
C THR A 312 31.95 1.04 18.87
N PHE A 313 31.69 0.27 17.82
CA PHE A 313 31.96 -1.17 17.79
C PHE A 313 33.26 -1.52 17.05
N GLY A 314 33.82 -0.56 16.30
CA GLY A 314 35.06 -0.70 15.56
C GLY A 314 34.92 -1.59 14.32
N PRO A 315 35.83 -1.45 13.33
CA PRO A 315 36.24 -2.58 12.52
C PRO A 315 36.90 -3.61 13.45
N MET A 316 36.40 -4.84 13.45
CA MET A 316 36.98 -5.91 14.25
C MET A 316 38.25 -6.44 13.57
N PRO A 317 39.18 -7.08 14.30
CA PRO A 317 40.34 -7.73 13.69
C PRO A 317 39.91 -8.69 12.57
N GLY A 318 40.38 -8.47 11.35
CA GLY A 318 39.98 -9.21 10.15
C GLY A 318 38.97 -8.50 9.23
N ASP A 319 38.55 -7.27 9.55
CA ASP A 319 37.75 -6.40 8.68
C ASP A 319 38.63 -5.43 7.86
N ASP A 320 39.74 -5.92 7.29
CA ASP A 320 40.73 -5.08 6.59
C ASP A 320 40.18 -4.41 5.32
N ASP A 321 39.10 -4.96 4.78
CA ASP A 321 38.41 -4.52 3.55
C ASP A 321 37.50 -3.29 3.75
N PHE A 322 37.43 -2.71 4.96
CA PHE A 322 36.63 -1.50 5.21
C PHE A 322 37.03 -0.37 4.25
N MET A 323 36.09 0.09 3.42
CA MET A 323 36.39 1.10 2.40
C MET A 323 36.46 2.51 2.98
N PHE A 324 35.44 2.94 3.72
CA PHE A 324 35.42 4.28 4.27
C PHE A 324 36.19 4.35 5.60
N LYS A 325 37.37 4.98 5.56
CA LYS A 325 38.25 5.17 6.73
C LYS A 325 38.25 6.61 7.27
N GLY A 326 37.24 7.41 6.90
CA GLY A 326 37.15 8.82 7.29
C GLY A 326 37.95 9.79 6.42
N LEU A 327 38.47 9.32 5.29
CA LEU A 327 39.19 10.10 4.28
C LEU A 327 38.54 9.89 2.91
N LEU A 328 38.44 10.95 2.12
CA LEU A 328 38.09 10.93 0.71
C LEU A 328 39.15 11.72 -0.07
N ALA A 329 39.80 11.10 -1.05
CA ALA A 329 40.75 11.73 -1.96
C ALA A 329 40.12 11.95 -3.34
N LEU A 330 40.39 13.09 -3.96
CA LEU A 330 39.98 13.31 -5.35
C LEU A 330 40.83 12.44 -6.31
N PRO A 331 40.23 11.94 -7.41
CA PRO A 331 40.98 11.18 -8.42
C PRO A 331 42.16 11.98 -8.95
N ALA A 332 43.35 11.37 -9.03
CA ALA A 332 44.58 12.02 -9.46
C ALA A 332 44.48 12.69 -10.84
N ALA A 333 43.66 12.14 -11.74
CA ALA A 333 43.38 12.75 -13.03
C ALA A 333 42.70 14.12 -12.88
N LEU A 334 41.72 14.23 -11.99
CA LEU A 334 40.97 15.47 -11.76
C LEU A 334 41.86 16.54 -11.12
N VAL A 335 42.66 16.15 -10.12
CA VAL A 335 43.63 17.03 -9.44
C VAL A 335 44.60 17.63 -10.45
N ARG A 336 45.15 16.81 -11.36
CA ARG A 336 46.06 17.25 -12.42
C ARG A 336 45.39 18.19 -13.42
N THR A 337 44.14 17.93 -13.81
CA THR A 337 43.43 18.79 -14.77
C THR A 337 42.99 20.13 -14.19
N LEU A 338 42.64 20.17 -12.91
CA LEU A 338 42.12 21.36 -12.23
C LEU A 338 43.21 22.16 -11.50
N GLY A 339 44.44 21.64 -11.44
CA GLY A 339 45.55 22.30 -10.74
C GLY A 339 45.29 22.48 -9.24
N ILE A 340 44.54 21.57 -8.62
CA ILE A 340 44.16 21.67 -7.21
C ILE A 340 45.40 21.32 -6.36
N PRO A 341 45.77 22.15 -5.36
CA PRO A 341 46.88 21.83 -4.47
C PRO A 341 46.56 20.59 -3.62
N ASP A 342 47.56 19.73 -3.39
CA ASP A 342 47.39 18.40 -2.78
C ASP A 342 46.71 18.43 -1.39
N GLY A 343 46.87 19.51 -0.62
CA GLY A 343 46.21 19.69 0.68
C GLY A 343 44.71 19.94 0.62
N LEU A 344 44.17 20.41 -0.51
CA LEU A 344 42.72 20.56 -0.75
C LEU A 344 42.14 19.36 -1.51
N ALA A 345 42.99 18.47 -2.02
CA ALA A 345 42.57 17.29 -2.77
C ALA A 345 41.99 16.19 -1.87
N THR A 346 42.23 16.26 -0.56
CA THR A 346 41.76 15.29 0.43
C THR A 346 40.79 15.92 1.41
N LEU A 347 39.61 15.32 1.55
CA LEU A 347 38.64 15.62 2.60
C LEU A 347 38.77 14.60 3.73
N THR A 348 38.77 15.06 4.97
CA THR A 348 38.89 14.19 6.16
C THR A 348 37.82 14.51 7.21
N GLY A 349 37.53 13.53 8.06
CA GLY A 349 36.71 13.73 9.24
C GLY A 349 35.23 14.05 8.92
N PRO A 350 34.59 15.01 9.62
CA PRO A 350 33.17 15.31 9.46
C PRO A 350 32.77 15.73 8.04
N ALA A 351 33.66 16.42 7.31
CA ALA A 351 33.40 16.84 5.93
C ALA A 351 33.31 15.63 4.98
N ALA A 352 34.25 14.68 5.10
CA ALA A 352 34.22 13.44 4.33
C ALA A 352 32.96 12.62 4.64
N LEU A 353 32.62 12.50 5.93
CA LEU A 353 31.40 11.83 6.38
C LEU A 353 30.13 12.48 5.80
N ALA A 354 30.07 13.82 5.77
CA ALA A 354 28.93 14.55 5.21
C ALA A 354 28.76 14.24 3.72
N VAL A 355 29.87 14.22 2.96
CA VAL A 355 29.87 13.87 1.53
C VAL A 355 29.40 12.43 1.31
N VAL A 356 29.97 11.46 2.04
CA VAL A 356 29.53 10.05 1.95
C VAL A 356 28.06 9.92 2.31
N SER A 357 27.58 10.61 3.36
CA SER A 357 26.19 10.52 3.79
C SER A 357 25.23 11.12 2.75
N LEU A 358 25.57 12.28 2.19
CA LEU A 358 24.82 12.89 1.08
C LEU A 358 24.77 11.97 -0.14
N TRP A 359 25.91 11.36 -0.50
CA TRP A 359 25.98 10.42 -1.61
C TRP A 359 25.15 9.16 -1.37
N SER A 360 25.25 8.55 -0.18
CA SER A 360 24.45 7.39 0.21
C SER A 360 22.96 7.69 0.16
N GLY A 361 22.52 8.87 0.62
CA GLY A 361 21.14 9.32 0.49
C GLY A 361 20.71 9.47 -0.97
N PHE A 362 21.55 10.12 -1.80
CA PHE A 362 21.29 10.28 -3.23
C PHE A 362 21.13 8.93 -3.92
N VAL A 363 22.07 8.02 -3.70
CA VAL A 363 22.10 6.68 -4.29
C VAL A 363 20.92 5.83 -3.80
N ALA A 364 20.52 5.93 -2.53
CA ALA A 364 19.31 5.28 -2.02
C ALA A 364 18.04 5.77 -2.74
N SER A 365 17.89 7.09 -2.89
CA SER A 365 16.78 7.72 -3.59
C SER A 365 16.76 7.37 -5.08
N ALA A 366 17.92 7.39 -5.73
CA ALA A 366 18.08 7.03 -7.13
C ALA A 366 17.74 5.55 -7.38
N SER A 367 18.20 4.66 -6.50
CA SER A 367 17.92 3.21 -6.58
C SER A 367 16.44 2.90 -6.39
N GLU A 368 15.74 3.68 -5.56
CA GLU A 368 14.28 3.58 -5.40
C GLU A 368 13.52 4.04 -6.65
N VAL A 369 14.03 5.01 -7.41
CA VAL A 369 13.39 5.50 -8.64
C VAL A 369 13.76 4.67 -9.87
N ALA A 370 14.92 3.99 -9.82
CA ALA A 370 15.41 3.12 -10.86
C ALA A 370 14.46 1.91 -11.06
N ASP A 371 14.25 1.54 -12.32
CA ASP A 371 13.54 0.31 -12.69
C ASP A 371 14.46 -0.46 -13.60
N VAL A 372 14.99 -1.55 -13.06
CA VAL A 372 15.94 -2.40 -13.74
C VAL A 372 15.17 -3.60 -14.26
N PHE A 373 14.86 -3.58 -15.55
CA PHE A 373 14.21 -4.69 -16.26
C PHE A 373 12.91 -5.23 -15.61
N GLY A 374 12.19 -4.41 -14.81
CA GLY A 374 11.00 -4.84 -14.08
C GLY A 374 11.29 -5.77 -12.89
N TRP A 375 12.53 -5.81 -12.39
CA TRP A 375 12.90 -6.59 -11.21
C TRP A 375 12.32 -5.98 -9.93
N ASP A 376 12.19 -6.82 -8.90
CA ASP A 376 11.63 -6.41 -7.61
C ASP A 376 12.55 -5.42 -6.87
N ASP A 377 11.92 -4.39 -6.27
CA ASP A 377 12.60 -3.33 -5.49
C ASP A 377 13.49 -3.94 -4.39
N ASN A 378 13.11 -5.08 -3.80
CA ASN A 378 13.88 -5.73 -2.74
C ASN A 378 15.23 -6.30 -3.22
N LEU A 379 15.38 -6.57 -4.52
CA LEU A 379 16.63 -6.99 -5.13
C LEU A 379 17.41 -5.78 -5.66
N THR A 380 16.74 -4.87 -6.36
CA THR A 380 17.39 -3.77 -7.07
C THR A 380 17.94 -2.71 -6.14
N ILE A 381 17.20 -2.33 -5.09
CA ILE A 381 17.61 -1.28 -4.15
C ILE A 381 18.97 -1.59 -3.49
N PRO A 382 19.18 -2.73 -2.79
CA PRO A 382 20.46 -2.98 -2.12
C PRO A 382 21.60 -3.09 -3.13
N VAL A 383 21.37 -3.74 -4.27
CA VAL A 383 22.43 -3.98 -5.27
C VAL A 383 22.87 -2.68 -5.94
N LEU A 384 21.91 -1.88 -6.43
CA LEU A 384 22.23 -0.60 -7.04
C LEU A 384 22.84 0.38 -6.04
N SER A 385 22.28 0.42 -4.82
CA SER A 385 22.79 1.34 -3.82
C SER A 385 24.18 0.96 -3.33
N GLY A 386 24.42 -0.34 -3.12
CA GLY A 386 25.73 -0.87 -2.78
C GLY A 386 26.76 -0.67 -3.87
N LEU A 387 26.42 -0.94 -5.13
CA LEU A 387 27.33 -0.67 -6.25
C LEU A 387 27.63 0.82 -6.40
N GLY A 388 26.64 1.70 -6.19
CA GLY A 388 26.82 3.14 -6.25
C GLY A 388 27.72 3.68 -5.14
N ILE A 389 27.58 3.17 -3.91
CA ILE A 389 28.45 3.53 -2.79
C ILE A 389 29.85 2.93 -2.99
N TRP A 390 29.95 1.66 -3.39
CA TRP A 390 31.22 1.00 -3.67
C TRP A 390 32.00 1.71 -4.77
N ALA A 391 31.37 2.04 -5.90
CA ALA A 391 32.02 2.73 -7.00
C ALA A 391 32.50 4.12 -6.60
N PHE A 392 31.69 4.84 -5.81
CA PHE A 392 32.08 6.14 -5.25
C PHE A 392 33.29 6.00 -4.34
N LEU A 393 33.24 5.12 -3.34
CA LEU A 393 34.37 4.91 -2.45
C LEU A 393 35.60 4.38 -3.21
N LYS A 394 35.46 3.56 -4.26
CA LYS A 394 36.60 3.15 -5.09
C LYS A 394 37.23 4.31 -5.85
N LEU A 395 36.44 5.28 -6.27
CA LEU A 395 36.90 6.46 -7.00
C LEU A 395 37.55 7.49 -6.06
N PHE A 396 37.07 7.58 -4.83
CA PHE A 396 37.45 8.60 -3.86
C PHE A 396 38.21 8.07 -2.62
N ALA A 397 38.62 6.81 -2.57
CA ALA A 397 39.39 6.23 -1.45
C ALA A 397 40.90 6.37 -1.61
#